data_AF-A0A2W6XTG6-F1
#
_entry.id   AF-A0A2W6XTG6-F1
#
_cell.length_a   1.000
_cell.length_b   1.000
_cell.length_c   1.000
_cell.angle_alpha   90.00
_cell.angle_beta   90.00
_cell.angle_gamma   90.00
#
_symmetry.space_group_name_H-M   'P 1'
#
loop_
_entity.id
_entity.type
_entity.pdbx_description
1 polymer ?
#
loop_
_entity_poly.entity_id
_entity_poly.type
_entity_poly.pdbx_seq_one_letter_code
_entity_poly.pdbx_strand_id
1 'polypeptide(L)' 'MYLSIIILPLLGSIVSGFFGRKIGVSGARIITCTCVILTTIFAIIAFLEVGLNQIGTKIELFR' A
#
# COMPACT_ATOMS: atom_id res chain seq x y z
N MET A 1 0.06 10.43 -0.37
CA MET A 1 0.58 9.53 0.68
C MET A 1 -0.50 8.64 1.27
N TYR A 2 -1.52 9.20 1.92
CA TYR A 2 -2.50 8.39 2.64
C TYR A 2 -3.30 7.40 1.76
N LEU A 3 -3.78 7.85 0.60
CA LEU A 3 -4.42 6.97 -0.39
C LEU A 3 -3.46 5.90 -0.96
N SER A 4 -2.18 6.25 -1.13
CA SER A 4 -1.16 5.33 -1.62
C SER A 4 -0.93 4.16 -0.67
N ILE A 5 -1.05 4.38 0.64
CA ILE A 5 -0.97 3.31 1.66
C ILE A 5 -2.06 2.24 1.43
N ILE A 6 -3.21 2.65 0.90
CA ILE A 6 -4.34 1.75 0.59
C ILE A 6 -4.17 1.13 -0.80
N ILE A 7 -3.81 1.92 -1.81
CA ILE A 7 -3.80 1.51 -3.22
C ILE A 7 -2.62 0.57 -3.53
N LEU A 8 -1.43 0.78 -2.95
CA LEU A 8 -0.24 -0.06 -3.21
C LEU A 8 -0.45 -1.55 -2.88
N PRO A 9 -0.90 -1.92 -1.67
CA PRO A 9 -1.13 -3.33 -1.34
C PRO A 9 -2.32 -3.91 -2.12
N LEU A 10 -3.33 -3.08 -2.45
CA LEU A 10 -4.46 -3.50 -3.30
C LEU A 10 -3.97 -3.87 -4.71
N LEU A 11 -3.12 -3.03 -5.32
CA LEU A 11 -2.49 -3.33 -6.60
C LEU A 11 -1.63 -4.59 -6.53
N GLY A 12 -0.83 -4.76 -5.46
CA GLY A 12 -0.05 -5.98 -5.25
C GLY A 12 -0.92 -7.25 -5.19
N SER A 13 -2.08 -7.17 -4.54
CA SER A 13 -3.06 -8.27 -4.49
C SER A 13 -3.71 -8.54 -5.84
N ILE A 14 -4.11 -7.50 -6.58
CA ILE A 14 -4.72 -7.64 -7.92
C ILE A 14 -3.72 -8.27 -8.89
N VAL A 15 -2.46 -7.79 -8.88
CA VAL A 15 -1.40 -8.31 -9.75
C VAL A 15 -1.08 -9.77 -9.42
N SER A 16 -0.93 -10.10 -8.13
CA SER A 16 -0.68 -11.48 -7.69
C SER A 16 -1.87 -12.43 -7.96
N GLY A 17 -3.10 -11.95 -7.73
CA GLY A 17 -4.32 -12.74 -7.85
C GLY A 17 -4.77 -12.98 -9.28
N PHE A 18 -4.86 -11.94 -10.11
CA PHE A 18 -5.36 -12.05 -11.49
C PHE A 18 -4.28 -12.53 -12.47
N PHE A 19 -3.02 -12.11 -12.28
CA PHE A 19 -1.91 -12.46 -13.18
C PHE A 19 -1.01 -13.57 -12.63
N GLY A 20 -1.41 -14.27 -11.57
CA GLY A 20 -0.64 -15.35 -10.96
C GLY A 20 -0.19 -16.45 -11.93
N ARG A 21 -0.99 -16.75 -12.97
CA ARG A 21 -0.61 -17.74 -14.00
C ARG A 21 0.50 -17.26 -14.93
N LYS A 22 0.66 -15.95 -15.15
CA LYS A 22 1.75 -15.38 -15.97
C LYS A 22 3.01 -15.09 -15.15
N ILE A 23 2.83 -14.69 -13.89
CA ILE A 23 3.90 -14.21 -13.01
C ILE A 23 4.56 -15.38 -12.23
N GLY A 24 3.80 -16.44 -11.97
CA GLY A 24 4.25 -17.57 -11.16
C GLY A 24 4.38 -17.22 -9.67
N VAL A 25 4.59 -18.25 -8.85
CA VAL A 25 4.66 -18.14 -7.39
C VAL A 25 5.82 -17.26 -6.90
N SER A 26 6.98 -17.33 -7.55
CA SER A 26 8.16 -16.54 -7.16
C SER A 26 7.98 -15.05 -7.48
N GLY A 27 7.46 -14.70 -8.65
CA GLY A 27 7.21 -13.31 -9.02
C GLY A 27 6.11 -12.68 -8.15
N ALA A 28 5.04 -13.42 -7.87
CA ALA A 28 3.93 -12.98 -7.04
C ALA A 28 4.39 -12.58 -5.63
N ARG A 29 5.31 -13.38 -5.05
CA ARG A 29 5.90 -13.12 -3.73
C ARG A 29 6.75 -11.86 -3.72
N ILE A 30 7.59 -11.65 -4.74
CA ILE A 30 8.45 -10.46 -4.82
C ILE A 30 7.60 -9.19 -4.95
N ILE A 31 6.57 -9.21 -5.79
CA ILE A 31 5.68 -8.07 -6.00
C ILE A 31 4.91 -7.72 -4.72
N THR A 32 4.30 -8.70 -4.05
CA THR A 32 3.57 -8.42 -2.80
C THR A 32 4.49 -7.96 -1.68
N CYS A 33 5.66 -8.59 -1.50
CA CYS A 33 6.61 -8.20 -0.46
C CYS A 33 7.14 -6.77 -0.67
N THR A 34 7.51 -6.42 -1.91
CA THR A 34 7.97 -5.05 -2.24
C THR A 34 6.85 -4.02 -2.07
N CYS A 35 5.62 -4.31 -2.49
CA CYS A 35 4.46 -3.44 -2.24
C CYS A 35 4.24 -3.20 -0.74
N VAL A 36 4.34 -4.24 0.10
CA VAL A 36 4.17 -4.12 1.55
C VAL A 36 5.31 -3.29 2.17
N ILE A 37 6.57 -3.54 1.80
CA ILE A 37 7.71 -2.76 2.30
C ILE A 37 7.54 -1.26 2.00
N LEU A 38 7.17 -0.92 0.76
CA LEU A 38 6.91 0.47 0.38
C LEU A 38 5.73 1.08 1.15
N THR A 39 4.68 0.29 1.37
CA THR A 39 3.51 0.71 2.16
C THR A 39 3.90 1.02 3.61
N THR A 40 4.76 0.19 4.22
CA THR A 40 5.25 0.40 5.58
C THR A 40 6.07 1.68 5.71
N ILE A 41 6.94 1.99 4.73
CA ILE A 41 7.70 3.24 4.73
C ILE A 41 6.75 4.45 4.69
N PHE A 42 5.73 4.42 3.82
CA PHE A 42 4.74 5.49 3.79
C PHE A 42 3.91 5.59 5.07
N ALA A 43 3.58 4.46 5.70
CA ALA A 43 2.86 4.43 6.97
C ALA A 43 3.67 5.07 8.11
N ILE A 44 4.99 4.84 8.17
CA ILE A 44 5.87 5.47 9.17
C ILE A 44 5.88 6.99 8.99
N ILE A 45 6.02 7.47 7.75
CA ILE A 45 6.02 8.92 7.47
C ILE A 45 4.65 9.53 7.81
N ALA A 46 3.55 8.85 7.45
CA ALA A 46 2.20 9.30 7.80
C ALA A 46 1.97 9.35 9.31
N PHE A 47 2.53 8.40 10.07
CA PHE A 47 2.48 8.40 11.52
C PHE A 47 3.26 9.57 12.13
N LEU A 48 4.44 9.89 11.59
CA LEU A 48 5.20 11.06 12.05
C LEU A 48 4.45 12.36 11.75
N GLU A 49 3.86 12.49 10.57
CA GLU A 49 3.14 13.70 10.19
C GLU A 49 1.86 13.90 11.02
N VAL A 50 0.97 12.91 11.07
CA VAL A 50 -0.32 13.02 11.81
C VAL A 50 -0.12 12.95 13.32
N GLY A 51 0.78 12.07 13.78
CA GLY A 51 1.02 11.84 15.20
C GLY A 51 1.77 13.00 15.88
N LEU A 52 2.76 13.60 15.22
CA LEU A 52 3.48 14.74 15.79
C LEU A 52 2.71 16.06 15.63
N ASN A 53 1.98 16.25 14.53
CA ASN A 53 1.22 17.49 14.34
C ASN A 53 -0.14 17.49 15.05
N GLN A 54 -0.61 16.35 15.59
CA GLN A 54 -1.90 16.21 16.29
C GLN A 54 -3.12 16.71 15.47
N ILE A 55 -2.98 16.79 14.15
CA ILE A 55 -4.04 17.22 13.23
C ILE A 55 -4.59 15.96 12.55
N GLY A 56 -5.84 15.63 12.87
CA GLY A 56 -6.54 14.52 12.23
C GLY A 56 -6.81 14.80 10.75
N THR A 57 -6.23 14.00 9.86
CA THR A 57 -6.52 14.06 8.42
C THR A 57 -7.71 13.16 8.08
N LYS A 58 -8.75 13.75 7.48
CA LYS A 58 -9.91 13.02 6.95
C LYS A 58 -9.77 12.91 5.44
N ILE A 59 -10.09 11.74 4.91
CA ILE A 59 -10.07 11.46 3.46
C ILE A 59 -11.50 11.14 3.05
N GLU A 60 -12.14 12.03 2.30
CA GLU A 60 -13.43 11.74 1.67
C GLU A 60 -13.17 10.93 0.39
N LEU A 61 -13.63 9.68 0.38
CA LEU A 61 -13.43 8.73 -0.73
C LEU A 61 -14.56 8.79 -1.77
N PHE A 62 -15.77 9.12 -1.34
CA PHE A 62 -16.95 9.25 -2.18
C PHE A 62 -17.77 10.45 -1.70
N ARG A 63 -18.33 11.19 -2.65
CA ARG A 63 -19.23 12.33 -2.41
C ARG A 63 -20.68 11.89 -2.52
#